data_AF-A0A7J9Q7N2-F1
#
_entry.id   AF-A0A7J9Q7N2-F1
#
_cell.length_a   1.000
_cell.length_b   1.000
_cell.length_c   1.000
_cell.angle_alpha   90.00
_cell.angle_beta   90.00
_cell.angle_gamma   90.00
#
_symmetry.space_group_name_H-M   'P 1'
#
loop_
_entity.id
_entity.type
_entity.pdbx_description
1 polymer ?
#
loop_
_entity_poly.entity_id
_entity_poly.type
_entity_poly.pdbx_seq_one_letter_code
_entity_poly.pdbx_strand_id
1 'polypeptide(L)' 'MTIRRTVKRVIDGDTFEVARKIQGTNRIRIAGLNAPDSNQKGYSEAKNRLRRLISSKQVTIVPVGRSYNRLVA' A
#
# COMPACT_ATOMS: atom_id res chain seq x y z
N MET A 1 15.25 8.30 -4.71
CA MET A 1 15.45 6.89 -5.10
C MET A 1 14.10 6.27 -5.41
N THR A 2 13.94 5.60 -6.56
CA THR A 2 12.68 4.96 -6.97
C THR A 2 12.84 3.44 -6.97
N ILE A 3 11.85 2.71 -6.48
CA ILE A 3 11.92 1.25 -6.29
C ILE A 3 10.74 0.58 -6.99
N ARG A 4 11.01 -0.40 -7.86
CA ARG A 4 9.95 -1.17 -8.52
C ARG A 4 9.66 -2.46 -7.77
N ARG A 5 8.38 -2.72 -7.47
CA ARG A 5 7.95 -3.97 -6.83
C ARG A 5 6.58 -4.44 -7.32
N THR A 6 6.43 -5.75 -7.37
CA THR A 6 5.14 -6.40 -7.63
C THR A 6 4.28 -6.36 -6.38
N VAL A 7 3.04 -5.91 -6.53
CA VAL A 7 2.03 -5.93 -5.46
C VAL A 7 1.56 -7.37 -5.25
N LYS A 8 1.68 -7.85 -4.02
CA LYS A 8 1.24 -9.20 -3.61
C LYS A 8 -0.20 -9.19 -3.13
N ARG A 9 -0.59 -8.18 -2.35
CA ARG A 9 -1.91 -8.10 -1.73
C ARG A 9 -2.23 -6.66 -1.31
N VAL A 10 -3.50 -6.30 -1.35
CA VAL A 10 -4.02 -5.04 -0.77
C VAL A 10 -4.62 -5.32 0.61
N ILE A 11 -4.22 -4.55 1.62
CA ILE A 11 -4.65 -4.72 3.01
C ILE A 11 -5.95 -3.93 3.24
N ASP A 12 -5.92 -2.64 2.93
CA ASP A 12 -7.02 -1.69 3.08
C ASP A 12 -6.99 -0.66 1.92
N GLY A 13 -7.69 0.46 2.03
CA GLY A 13 -7.78 1.46 0.97
C GLY A 13 -6.54 2.34 0.78
N ASP A 14 -5.52 2.25 1.64
CA ASP A 14 -4.28 3.04 1.54
C ASP A 14 -2.99 2.23 1.76
N THR A 15 -3.10 0.96 2.18
CA THR A 15 -1.98 0.10 2.53
C THR A 15 -1.99 -1.18 1.69
N PHE A 16 -0.83 -1.51 1.12
CA PHE A 16 -0.62 -2.73 0.35
C PHE A 16 0.71 -3.40 0.67
N GLU A 17 0.81 -4.68 0.31
CA GLU A 17 2.01 -5.48 0.47
C GLU A 17 2.66 -5.78 -0.88
N VAL A 18 3.99 -5.68 -0.90
CA VAL A 18 4.82 -6.05 -2.06
C VAL A 18 5.45 -7.43 -1.89
N ALA A 19 5.80 -8.06 -3.02
CA ALA A 19 6.37 -9.40 -3.04
C ALA A 19 7.75 -9.50 -2.37
N ARG A 20 8.58 -8.45 -2.45
CA ARG A 20 9.91 -8.38 -1.83
C ARG A 20 10.00 -7.18 -0.91
N LYS A 21 10.58 -7.37 0.28
CA LYS A 21 10.78 -6.31 1.27
C LYS A 21 11.58 -5.14 0.69
N ILE A 22 11.23 -3.95 1.15
CA ILE A 22 11.91 -2.67 0.92
C ILE A 22 12.33 -2.17 2.30
N GLN A 23 13.63 -1.95 2.49
CA GLN A 23 14.18 -1.45 3.74
C GLN A 23 13.75 -2.26 4.99
N GLY A 24 13.47 -3.56 4.85
CA GLY A 24 13.06 -4.43 5.95
C GLY A 24 11.55 -4.61 6.15
N THR A 25 10.69 -3.89 5.42
CA THR A 25 9.23 -4.10 5.41
C THR A 25 8.69 -4.40 4.01
N ASN A 26 7.62 -5.17 3.91
CA ASN A 26 6.88 -5.35 2.67
C ASN A 26 5.57 -4.55 2.64
N ARG A 27 5.25 -3.81 3.72
CA ARG A 27 4.02 -3.00 3.83
C ARG A 27 4.30 -1.57 3.41
N ILE A 28 3.51 -1.09 2.46
CA ILE A 28 3.60 0.24 1.88
C ILE A 28 2.28 0.95 2.16
N ARG A 29 2.34 2.15 2.74
CA ARG A 29 1.21 3.06 2.92
C ARG A 29 1.36 4.23 1.94
N ILE A 30 0.27 4.56 1.26
CA ILE A 30 0.22 5.68 0.33
C ILE A 30 0.32 7.00 1.13
N ALA A 31 1.30 7.83 0.80
CA ALA A 31 1.49 9.13 1.40
C ALA A 31 0.31 10.07 1.10
N GLY A 32 -0.16 10.80 2.11
CA GLY A 32 -1.27 11.75 1.96
C GLY A 32 -2.66 11.12 1.77
N LEU A 33 -2.76 9.79 1.78
CA LEU A 33 -4.03 9.07 1.72
C LEU A 33 -4.38 8.51 3.10
N ASN A 34 -5.60 8.74 3.54
CA ASN A 34 -6.16 8.12 4.74
C ASN A 34 -7.47 7.43 4.37
N ALA A 35 -7.40 6.11 4.17
CA ALA A 35 -8.57 5.31 3.86
C ALA A 35 -9.40 5.02 5.13
N PRO A 36 -10.70 4.70 4.99
CA PRO A 36 -11.51 4.29 6.12
C PRO A 36 -10.93 3.05 6.81
N ASP A 37 -11.04 2.98 8.13
CA ASP A 37 -10.69 1.79 8.90
C ASP A 37 -11.72 0.67 8.70
N SER A 38 -11.41 -0.58 9.08
CA SER A 38 -12.27 -1.74 8.84
C SER A 38 -13.67 -1.68 9.46
N ASN A 39 -13.85 -0.82 10.47
CA ASN A 39 -15.13 -0.54 11.13
C ASN A 39 -15.87 0.68 10.55
N GLN A 40 -15.30 1.37 9.57
CA GLN A 40 -15.87 2.56 8.96
C GLN A 40 -16.57 2.25 7.64
N LYS A 41 -17.63 3.01 7.35
CA LYS A 41 -18.34 2.95 6.08
C LYS A 41 -17.39 3.28 4.93
N GLY A 42 -17.41 2.49 3.86
CA GLY A 42 -16.56 2.69 2.68
C GLY A 42 -15.24 1.92 2.69
N TYR A 43 -14.91 1.19 3.77
CA TYR A 43 -13.70 0.37 3.85
C TYR A 43 -13.59 -0.64 2.70
N SER A 44 -14.65 -1.41 2.47
CA SER A 44 -14.69 -2.46 1.46
C SER A 44 -14.56 -1.87 0.06
N GLU A 45 -15.22 -0.75 -0.21
CA GLU A 45 -15.19 -0.04 -1.48
C GLU A 45 -13.80 0.53 -1.76
N ALA A 46 -13.18 1.20 -0.78
CA ALA A 46 -11.83 1.75 -0.90
C ALA A 46 -10.79 0.66 -1.15
N LYS A 47 -10.84 -0.43 -0.36
CA LYS A 47 -9.99 -1.60 -0.52
C LYS A 47 -10.15 -2.25 -1.90
N ASN A 48 -11.39 -2.45 -2.34
CA ASN A 48 -11.67 -3.07 -3.64
C ASN A 48 -11.24 -2.17 -4.81
N ARG A 49 -11.40 -0.86 -4.68
CA ARG A 49 -10.92 0.10 -5.68
C ARG A 49 -9.40 0.04 -5.80
N LEU A 50 -8.67 0.11 -4.69
CA LEU A 50 -7.22 0.00 -4.71
C LEU A 50 -6.78 -1.35 -5.28
N ARG A 51 -7.40 -2.45 -4.84
CA ARG A 51 -7.12 -3.80 -5.36
C ARG A 51 -7.27 -3.87 -6.88
N ARG A 52 -8.34 -3.35 -7.47
CA ARG A 52 -8.51 -3.35 -8.94
C ARG A 52 -7.43 -2.56 -9.67
N LEU A 53 -6.93 -1.49 -9.05
CA LEU A 53 -5.92 -0.64 -9.66
C LEU A 53 -4.54 -1.29 -9.67
N ILE A 54 -4.12 -1.89 -8.55
CA ILE A 54 -2.71 -2.25 -8.34
C ILE A 54 -2.44 -3.76 -8.15
N SER A 55 -3.45 -4.60 -7.92
CA SER A 55 -3.23 -6.01 -7.61
C SER A 55 -2.48 -6.72 -8.74
N SER A 56 -1.48 -7.52 -8.38
CA SER A 56 -0.62 -8.28 -9.30
C SER A 56 0.16 -7.43 -10.31
N LYS A 57 0.14 -6.10 -10.20
CA LYS A 57 0.91 -5.20 -11.06
C LYS A 57 2.26 -4.86 -10.42
N GLN A 58 3.21 -4.46 -11.26
CA GLN A 58 4.45 -3.83 -10.81
C GLN A 58 4.20 -2.33 -10.65
N VAL A 59 4.53 -1.81 -9.47
CA VAL A 59 4.40 -0.38 -9.15
C VAL A 59 5.76 0.23 -8.86
N THR A 60 5.90 1.52 -9.15
CA THR A 60 7.06 2.33 -8.76
C THR A 60 6.74 3.00 -7.44
N ILE A 61 7.61 2.81 -6.45
CA ILE A 61 7.48 3.28 -5.08
C ILE A 61 8.57 4.32 -4.84
N VAL A 62 8.18 5.49 -4.34
CA VAL A 62 9.10 6.57 -3.98
C VAL A 62 9.00 6.77 -2.47
N PRO A 63 9.88 6.17 -1.67
CA PRO A 63 9.79 6.27 -0.22
C PRO A 63 9.95 7.71 0.24
N VAL A 64 9.00 8.20 1.04
CA VAL A 64 9.04 9.54 1.65
C VAL A 64 9.25 9.48 3.17
N GLY A 65 9.00 8.32 3.80
CA GLY A 65 9.20 8.16 5.24
C GLY A 65 8.85 6.78 5.76
N ARG A 66 8.73 6.68 7.09
CA ARG A 66 8.32 5.44 7.78
C ARG A 66 7.26 5.76 8.83
N SER A 67 6.33 4.84 8.99
CA SER A 67 5.33 4.89 10.05
C SER A 67 5.18 3.49 10.63
N TYR A 68 5.61 3.31 11.89
CA TYR A 68 5.68 1.99 12.54
C TYR A 68 6.39 0.96 11.64
N ASN A 69 5.72 -0.15 11.32
CA ASN A 69 6.22 -1.21 10.44
C ASN A 69 5.90 -1.00 8.95
N ARG A 70 5.56 0.23 8.53
CA ARG A 70 5.16 0.57 7.15
C ARG A 70 6.14 1.56 6.53
N LEU A 71 6.44 1.34 5.26
CA LEU A 71 7.07 2.35 4.42
C LEU A 71 5.99 3.31 3.93
N VAL A 72 6.22 4.62 4.03
CA VAL A 72 5.32 5.64 3.48
C VAL A 72 5.87 6.08 2.13
N ALA A 73 5.04 6.04 1.09
CA ALA A 73 5.44 6.33 -0.29
C ALA A 73 4.28 6.88 -1.13
#